data_AF-A0A7R9CX94-F1
#
_entry.id   AF-A0A7R9CX94-F1
#
_cell.length_a   1.000
_cell.length_b   1.000
_cell.length_c   1.000
_cell.angle_alpha   90.00
_cell.angle_beta   90.00
_cell.angle_gamma   90.00
#
_symmetry.space_group_name_H-M   'P 1'
#
loop_
_entity.id
_entity.type
_entity.pdbx_description
1 polymer ?
#
loop_
_entity_poly.entity_id
_entity_poly.type
_entity_poly.pdbx_seq_one_letter_code
_entity_poly.pdbx_strand_id
1 'polypeptide(L)'
;MLAAMHAIANVQSSLCGNTIPNGFCSPSASSVAEGDFSPEAVDTSNTFGEDMLQMALKMASELEEPAVDLEAALTPSTITAQSNTSMEQNDESEDDPEPVHVPERTSYRGRKRTLRSSSQRGGASKRGRRASSTVDVPLLPPPEPTPPPRIEQEKPDANMCLKYTFGVNAWKHWVQTKNAELEKAATNNRKLKLFKPEILQLTADELNYSLCLFVKEVRKPNGQEYAPDTIYYLCLGIQQYLFENGRIDNIFTDSYYEKFTECLDEVARKFTALYNDSHYIVTRVEEEHLWESKQLGAHSPHVLLSTLLFFNTKHFNLTANGNSKKKKVYEQQENEENPLRCPVKLYEFYLSKCPESVKTRNDVFYLLPERSCVPDSPVWYSTMALGKEPLVKMLNRVKMVKEINIALLSS
;
A
#
# COMPACT_ATOMS: atom_id res chain seq x y z
N MET A 1 12.63 1.11 -27.60
CA MET A 1 11.99 2.28 -26.92
C MET A 1 10.86 2.93 -27.74
N LEU A 2 11.06 3.45 -28.96
CA LEU A 2 9.99 4.16 -29.70
C LEU A 2 8.66 3.38 -29.82
N ALA A 3 8.70 2.06 -30.09
CA ALA A 3 7.51 1.22 -30.11
C ALA A 3 6.82 1.08 -28.73
N ALA A 4 7.56 1.16 -27.62
CA ALA A 4 6.98 1.20 -26.27
C ALA A 4 6.19 2.49 -26.05
N MET A 5 6.76 3.62 -26.49
CA MET A 5 6.11 4.93 -26.41
C MET A 5 4.83 4.97 -27.26
N HIS A 6 4.87 4.48 -28.50
CA HIS A 6 3.68 4.37 -29.34
C HIS A 6 2.63 3.44 -28.72
N ALA A 7 3.03 2.30 -28.13
CA ALA A 7 2.10 1.39 -27.48
C ALA A 7 1.41 2.04 -26.26
N ILE A 8 2.16 2.70 -25.37
CA ILE A 8 1.59 3.40 -24.20
C ILE A 8 0.72 4.58 -24.66
N ALA A 9 1.15 5.40 -25.62
CA ALA A 9 0.35 6.53 -26.12
C ALA A 9 -0.98 6.07 -26.76
N ASN A 10 -0.96 4.99 -27.53
CA ASN A 10 -2.17 4.37 -28.11
C ASN A 10 -3.10 3.75 -27.06
N VAL A 11 -2.55 3.36 -25.90
CA VAL A 11 -3.32 2.92 -24.71
C VAL A 11 -3.92 4.13 -23.99
N GLN A 12 -3.13 5.18 -23.70
CA GLN A 12 -3.57 6.39 -23.00
C GLN A 12 -4.63 7.18 -23.76
N SER A 13 -4.42 7.42 -25.06
CA SER A 13 -5.41 8.09 -25.93
C SER A 13 -6.77 7.38 -25.90
N SER A 14 -6.77 6.05 -25.73
CA SER A 14 -7.99 5.25 -25.62
C SER A 14 -8.69 5.35 -24.27
N LEU A 15 -7.98 5.75 -23.20
CA LEU A 15 -8.56 5.93 -21.86
C LEU A 15 -9.24 7.29 -21.73
N CYS A 16 -8.73 8.32 -22.41
CA CYS A 16 -9.32 9.66 -22.41
C CYS A 16 -10.63 9.78 -23.23
N GLY A 17 -10.98 8.77 -24.03
CA GLY A 17 -12.09 8.85 -24.99
C GLY A 17 -13.47 8.38 -24.48
N ASN A 18 -13.58 7.84 -23.25
CA ASN A 18 -14.79 7.17 -22.77
C ASN A 18 -15.41 7.85 -21.54
N THR A 19 -16.37 8.73 -21.75
CA THR A 19 -17.27 9.26 -20.70
C THR A 19 -18.70 8.76 -20.88
N ILE A 20 -19.30 8.26 -19.81
CA ILE A 20 -20.71 7.83 -19.72
C ILE A 20 -21.29 8.41 -18.41
N PRO A 21 -22.50 9.00 -18.42
CA PRO A 21 -23.07 9.65 -17.24
C PRO A 21 -23.68 8.65 -16.24
N ASN A 22 -23.59 8.97 -14.95
CA ASN A 22 -24.27 8.24 -13.87
C ASN A 22 -25.72 8.74 -13.66
N GLY A 23 -26.64 7.80 -13.42
CA GLY A 23 -28.00 8.06 -12.94
C GLY A 23 -28.14 7.90 -11.42
N PHE A 24 -29.12 8.57 -10.81
CA PHE A 24 -29.22 8.79 -9.36
C PHE A 24 -30.28 7.93 -8.63
N CYS A 25 -30.19 7.97 -7.30
CA CYS A 25 -31.24 7.78 -6.28
C CYS A 25 -31.65 6.38 -5.77
N SER A 26 -31.48 6.22 -4.45
CA SER A 26 -32.35 5.44 -3.53
C SER A 26 -33.62 6.26 -3.16
N PRO A 27 -34.56 5.72 -2.37
CA PRO A 27 -34.58 6.11 -0.95
C PRO A 27 -35.06 5.05 0.08
N SER A 28 -34.86 5.43 1.35
CA SER A 28 -35.41 4.95 2.64
C SER A 28 -36.93 4.72 2.73
N ALA A 29 -37.55 4.17 3.80
CA ALA A 29 -37.17 3.27 4.92
C ALA A 29 -38.38 3.16 5.89
N SER A 30 -38.42 2.17 6.80
CA SER A 30 -39.19 2.20 8.07
C SER A 30 -38.85 1.04 9.01
N SER A 31 -39.30 1.09 10.27
CA SER A 31 -38.93 0.22 11.40
C SER A 31 -40.13 -0.51 12.02
N VAL A 32 -39.91 -1.42 13.00
CA VAL A 32 -40.63 -1.51 14.30
C VAL A 32 -40.13 -2.65 15.21
N ALA A 33 -39.87 -2.31 16.48
CA ALA A 33 -39.91 -3.09 17.74
C ALA A 33 -39.04 -4.36 17.97
N GLU A 34 -38.98 -4.74 19.24
CA GLU A 34 -38.02 -5.66 19.89
C GLU A 34 -38.69 -6.94 20.43
N GLY A 35 -37.87 -7.90 20.87
CA GLY A 35 -38.30 -9.07 21.63
C GLY A 35 -37.12 -9.73 22.34
N ASP A 36 -37.02 -9.53 23.66
CA ASP A 36 -35.98 -10.08 24.53
C ASP A 36 -36.29 -11.52 24.97
N PHE A 37 -35.26 -12.39 25.04
CA PHE A 37 -35.26 -13.56 25.91
C PHE A 37 -33.84 -14.13 26.13
N SER A 38 -33.42 -14.22 27.39
CA SER A 38 -32.20 -14.90 27.85
C SER A 38 -32.53 -16.23 28.53
N PRO A 39 -31.61 -17.21 28.52
CA PRO A 39 -31.31 -17.92 29.77
C PRO A 39 -29.81 -18.11 30.05
N GLU A 40 -29.51 -18.40 31.32
CA GLU A 40 -28.18 -18.26 31.95
C GLU A 40 -27.21 -19.44 31.69
N ALA A 41 -25.95 -19.24 32.12
CA ALA A 41 -24.85 -20.18 31.96
C ALA A 41 -24.90 -21.39 32.92
N VAL A 42 -24.16 -22.45 32.58
CA VAL A 42 -23.95 -23.64 33.42
C VAL A 42 -22.46 -23.89 33.60
N ASP A 43 -21.97 -23.75 34.84
CA ASP A 43 -20.59 -24.07 35.20
C ASP A 43 -20.29 -25.57 35.08
N THR A 44 -19.23 -25.92 34.35
CA THR A 44 -18.54 -27.22 34.50
C THR A 44 -17.03 -27.03 34.35
N SER A 45 -16.29 -27.30 35.43
CA SER A 45 -14.82 -27.17 35.44
C SER A 45 -14.16 -28.23 34.55
N ASN A 46 -13.65 -27.80 33.40
CA ASN A 46 -12.89 -28.65 32.48
C ASN A 46 -11.60 -27.93 32.07
N THR A 47 -10.44 -28.43 32.50
CA THR A 47 -9.14 -27.87 32.11
C THR A 47 -8.85 -27.95 30.62
N PHE A 48 -9.45 -28.91 29.91
CA PHE A 48 -9.46 -28.93 28.44
C PHE A 48 -10.27 -27.78 27.82
N GLY A 49 -11.28 -27.29 28.54
CA GLY A 49 -11.99 -26.05 28.24
C GLY A 49 -11.10 -24.83 28.47
N GLU A 50 -10.26 -24.83 29.50
CA GLU A 50 -9.26 -23.78 29.75
C GLU A 50 -8.28 -23.65 28.58
N ASP A 51 -7.68 -24.74 28.09
CA ASP A 51 -6.76 -24.70 26.94
C ASP A 51 -7.46 -24.27 25.64
N MET A 52 -8.69 -24.75 25.41
CA MET A 52 -9.51 -24.32 24.27
C MET A 52 -9.92 -22.86 24.37
N LEU A 53 -10.25 -22.38 25.57
CA LEU A 53 -10.59 -20.98 25.84
C LEU A 53 -9.35 -20.09 25.76
N GLN A 54 -8.17 -20.56 26.16
CA GLN A 54 -6.90 -19.84 26.01
C GLN A 54 -6.49 -19.77 24.53
N MET A 55 -6.73 -20.83 23.75
CA MET A 55 -6.58 -20.80 22.29
C MET A 55 -7.62 -19.89 21.63
N ALA A 56 -8.89 -19.91 22.07
CA ALA A 56 -9.94 -19.05 21.56
C ALA A 56 -9.74 -17.58 21.97
N LEU A 57 -9.22 -17.29 23.17
CA LEU A 57 -8.81 -15.97 23.64
C LEU A 57 -7.55 -15.50 22.92
N LYS A 58 -6.62 -16.40 22.56
CA LYS A 58 -5.49 -16.03 21.70
C LYS A 58 -5.99 -15.65 20.30
N MET A 59 -6.81 -16.49 19.68
CA MET A 59 -7.44 -16.19 18.39
C MET A 59 -8.31 -14.92 18.47
N ALA A 60 -9.03 -14.69 19.57
CA ALA A 60 -9.78 -13.47 19.82
C ALA A 60 -8.87 -12.26 20.01
N SER A 61 -7.71 -12.39 20.67
CA SER A 61 -6.72 -11.30 20.81
C SER A 61 -6.04 -10.96 19.47
N GLU A 62 -5.91 -11.94 18.56
CA GLU A 62 -5.53 -11.75 17.15
C GLU A 62 -6.69 -11.19 16.29
N LEU A 63 -7.89 -11.04 16.87
CA LEU A 63 -9.09 -10.41 16.30
C LEU A 63 -9.52 -9.11 17.01
N GLU A 64 -8.94 -8.80 18.18
CA GLU A 64 -9.16 -7.58 18.98
C GLU A 64 -8.23 -6.42 18.58
N GLU A 65 -7.53 -6.50 17.45
CA GLU A 65 -7.08 -5.28 16.78
C GLU A 65 -8.32 -4.48 16.35
N PRO A 66 -8.63 -3.33 16.97
CA PRO A 66 -9.84 -2.57 16.64
C PRO A 66 -9.77 -2.14 15.18
N ALA A 67 -10.90 -2.19 14.47
CA ALA A 67 -10.95 -1.92 13.03
C ALA A 67 -10.35 -0.53 12.69
N VAL A 68 -9.11 -0.53 12.20
CA VAL A 68 -8.32 0.66 11.93
C VAL A 68 -8.83 1.33 10.66
N ASP A 69 -9.04 2.65 10.67
CA ASP A 69 -9.20 3.40 9.43
C ASP A 69 -7.84 3.45 8.72
N LEU A 70 -7.69 2.58 7.72
CA LEU A 70 -6.47 2.45 6.92
C LEU A 70 -6.01 3.76 6.31
N GLU A 71 -6.94 4.65 5.94
CA GLU A 71 -6.58 5.93 5.34
C GLU A 71 -6.12 6.95 6.40
N ALA A 72 -6.55 6.81 7.65
CA ALA A 72 -5.98 7.57 8.77
C ALA A 72 -4.61 7.02 9.22
N ALA A 73 -4.38 5.70 9.11
CA ALA A 73 -3.14 5.05 9.51
C ALA A 73 -2.00 5.13 8.47
N LEU A 74 -2.34 5.08 7.18
CA LEU A 74 -1.38 5.22 6.07
C LEU A 74 -1.27 6.71 5.68
N THR A 75 -0.08 7.29 5.84
CA THR A 75 0.24 8.64 5.36
C THR A 75 0.19 8.70 3.83
N PRO A 76 -0.71 9.48 3.21
CA PRO A 76 -0.73 9.63 1.76
C PRO A 76 0.33 10.64 1.28
N SER A 77 0.83 10.44 0.07
CA SER A 77 1.60 11.45 -0.65
C SER A 77 0.66 12.32 -1.49
N THR A 78 0.59 13.62 -1.15
CA THR A 78 -0.07 14.65 -1.96
C THR A 78 0.92 15.24 -2.96
N ILE A 79 0.58 15.19 -4.24
CA ILE A 79 1.42 15.64 -5.36
C ILE A 79 0.67 16.75 -6.09
N THR A 80 1.18 17.98 -6.05
CA THR A 80 0.55 19.16 -6.66
C THR A 80 1.21 19.50 -8.00
N ALA A 81 0.42 19.92 -8.98
CA ALA A 81 0.96 20.52 -10.20
C ALA A 81 1.59 21.89 -9.86
N GLN A 82 2.90 22.04 -10.04
CA GLN A 82 3.56 23.34 -9.85
C GLN A 82 3.30 24.25 -11.05
N SER A 83 2.53 25.32 -10.83
CA SER A 83 2.36 26.38 -11.82
C SER A 83 3.65 27.20 -11.93
N ASN A 84 4.40 27.02 -13.01
CA ASN A 84 5.59 27.82 -13.33
C ASN A 84 5.19 29.27 -13.70
N THR A 85 4.90 30.08 -12.68
CA THR A 85 4.91 31.55 -12.78
C THR A 85 6.36 32.01 -12.89
N SER A 86 6.79 32.29 -14.12
CA SER A 86 8.11 32.85 -14.40
C SER A 86 8.27 34.24 -13.79
N MET A 87 9.21 34.39 -12.86
CA MET A 87 9.81 35.69 -12.55
C MET A 87 11.12 35.81 -13.32
N GLU A 88 11.16 36.73 -14.27
CA GLU A 88 12.38 37.15 -14.96
C GLU A 88 13.22 38.01 -14.00
N GLN A 89 14.52 37.74 -13.91
CA GLN A 89 15.52 38.70 -13.45
C GLN A 89 16.85 38.41 -14.13
N ASN A 90 17.55 39.48 -14.54
CA ASN A 90 18.67 39.42 -15.46
C ASN A 90 20.01 39.17 -14.74
N ASP A 91 20.84 38.33 -15.36
CA ASP A 91 22.18 38.67 -15.88
C ASP A 91 23.05 39.64 -15.04
N GLU A 92 24.19 39.14 -14.51
CA GLU A 92 25.53 39.38 -15.10
C GLU A 92 26.60 38.47 -14.42
N SER A 93 27.83 38.48 -14.93
CA SER A 93 28.97 37.55 -14.69
C SER A 93 29.88 37.94 -13.48
N GLU A 94 31.02 37.32 -13.09
CA GLU A 94 32.09 36.55 -13.79
C GLU A 94 32.88 35.55 -12.88
N ASP A 95 33.46 34.52 -13.53
CA ASP A 95 34.73 33.74 -13.31
C ASP A 95 35.17 33.03 -11.98
N ASP A 96 36.19 32.16 -12.14
CA ASP A 96 36.78 31.10 -11.29
C ASP A 96 38.12 31.55 -10.59
N PRO A 97 38.94 30.76 -9.84
CA PRO A 97 38.75 29.51 -9.06
C PRO A 97 39.17 29.60 -7.55
N GLU A 98 39.08 28.46 -6.84
CA GLU A 98 39.61 28.20 -5.48
C GLU A 98 41.18 28.15 -5.42
N PRO A 99 41.82 28.20 -4.22
CA PRO A 99 42.30 26.92 -3.66
C PRO A 99 42.42 26.77 -2.11
N VAL A 100 42.22 25.52 -1.65
CA VAL A 100 42.53 24.90 -0.36
C VAL A 100 43.78 25.38 0.42
N HIS A 101 43.64 25.66 1.73
CA HIS A 101 44.64 25.23 2.72
C HIS A 101 44.09 24.96 4.14
N VAL A 102 44.72 24.02 4.86
CA VAL A 102 44.40 23.62 6.24
C VAL A 102 45.71 23.51 7.04
N PRO A 103 45.76 24.02 8.29
CA PRO A 103 46.33 23.19 9.35
C PRO A 103 45.53 23.17 10.66
N GLU A 104 45.70 22.06 11.37
CA GLU A 104 45.10 21.66 12.64
C GLU A 104 45.89 22.23 13.85
N ARG A 105 45.26 22.50 15.01
CA ARG A 105 45.59 21.90 16.35
C ARG A 105 45.19 22.67 17.62
N THR A 106 45.11 21.87 18.69
CA THR A 106 45.17 22.16 20.14
C THR A 106 43.95 22.79 20.85
N SER A 107 43.56 22.12 21.93
CA SER A 107 42.57 22.50 22.93
C SER A 107 43.25 22.99 24.21
N TYR A 108 42.56 23.76 25.07
CA TYR A 108 42.82 23.81 26.52
C TYR A 108 41.61 24.31 27.34
N ARG A 109 41.73 24.29 28.68
CA ARG A 109 40.63 24.37 29.66
C ARG A 109 40.43 25.80 30.21
N GLY A 110 39.18 26.24 30.41
CA GLY A 110 38.84 27.57 30.98
C GLY A 110 38.72 27.62 32.52
N ARG A 111 38.40 28.81 33.09
CA ARG A 111 37.93 28.96 34.50
C ARG A 111 37.19 30.30 34.77
N LYS A 112 36.28 30.29 35.76
CA LYS A 112 35.46 31.41 36.29
C LYS A 112 36.20 32.43 37.18
N ARG A 113 35.70 33.68 37.23
CA ARG A 113 35.48 34.57 38.43
C ARG A 113 34.22 35.44 38.13
N THR A 114 33.20 35.71 38.97
CA THR A 114 33.05 36.15 40.40
C THR A 114 33.53 37.60 40.61
N LEU A 115 32.82 38.56 41.24
CA LEU A 115 31.86 38.63 42.37
C LEU A 115 31.02 39.96 42.25
N ARG A 116 29.97 40.32 43.04
CA ARG A 116 29.93 40.55 44.52
C ARG A 116 28.51 40.96 45.03
N SER A 117 28.08 40.41 46.19
CA SER A 117 27.43 41.03 47.39
C SER A 117 26.15 41.93 47.29
N SER A 118 25.26 42.06 48.30
CA SER A 118 25.32 41.75 49.76
C SER A 118 23.90 41.50 50.37
N SER A 119 23.71 40.66 51.42
CA SER A 119 23.49 41.00 52.87
C SER A 119 22.25 41.87 53.17
N GLN A 120 21.36 41.64 54.17
CA GLN A 120 21.17 40.71 55.33
C GLN A 120 19.62 40.58 55.58
N ARG A 121 18.94 40.01 56.61
CA ARG A 121 19.09 39.44 58.00
C ARG A 121 17.83 38.52 58.23
N GLY A 122 17.51 37.84 59.36
CA GLY A 122 18.15 37.60 60.67
C GLY A 122 17.19 37.75 61.88
N GLY A 123 16.62 36.65 62.44
CA GLY A 123 15.72 36.64 63.62
C GLY A 123 15.27 35.22 64.04
N ALA A 124 14.81 34.97 65.29
CA ALA A 124 14.68 33.58 65.81
C ALA A 124 13.62 33.28 66.92
N SER A 125 13.02 32.08 66.81
CA SER A 125 12.64 31.06 67.84
C SER A 125 11.85 31.41 69.13
N LYS A 126 10.76 30.66 69.39
CA LYS A 126 10.39 30.13 70.74
C LYS A 126 9.39 28.95 70.68
N ARG A 127 9.18 28.28 71.83
CA ARG A 127 8.52 26.95 72.01
C ARG A 127 7.00 26.99 72.30
N GLY A 128 6.31 25.89 71.94
CA GLY A 128 5.04 25.41 72.53
C GLY A 128 5.03 23.87 72.63
N ARG A 129 4.18 23.25 73.48
CA ARG A 129 4.14 21.78 73.71
C ARG A 129 2.80 21.33 74.36
N ARG A 130 2.39 20.07 74.12
CA ARG A 130 1.11 19.36 74.49
C ARG A 130 0.05 19.39 73.36
N ALA A 131 -0.78 18.37 73.14
CA ALA A 131 -0.84 17.00 73.70
C ALA A 131 -1.43 16.01 72.64
N SER A 132 -1.53 14.72 73.00
CA SER A 132 -1.99 13.64 72.11
C SER A 132 -3.51 13.61 71.90
N SER A 133 -3.93 13.25 70.69
CA SER A 133 -5.26 12.73 70.35
C SER A 133 -5.10 11.66 69.26
N THR A 134 -5.68 10.48 69.45
CA THR A 134 -5.73 9.43 68.43
C THR A 134 -6.63 9.85 67.27
N VAL A 135 -6.16 9.64 66.04
CA VAL A 135 -6.95 9.78 64.80
C VAL A 135 -6.74 8.52 63.99
N ASP A 136 -7.82 7.83 63.63
CA ASP A 136 -7.75 6.66 62.77
C ASP A 136 -7.16 7.02 61.41
N VAL A 137 -6.25 6.17 60.92
CA VAL A 137 -5.73 6.28 59.55
C VAL A 137 -6.71 5.53 58.64
N PRO A 138 -7.36 6.20 57.67
CA PRO A 138 -8.15 5.49 56.66
C PRO A 138 -7.23 4.54 55.90
N LEU A 139 -7.52 3.25 55.95
CA LEU A 139 -6.85 2.26 55.11
C LEU A 139 -7.19 2.58 53.65
N LEU A 140 -6.18 3.01 52.89
CA LEU A 140 -6.27 3.01 51.44
C LEU A 140 -6.57 1.57 50.97
N PRO A 141 -7.45 1.38 49.97
CA PRO A 141 -7.59 0.07 49.34
C PRO A 141 -6.23 -0.35 48.74
N PRO A 142 -5.98 -1.66 48.57
CA PRO A 142 -4.78 -2.13 47.89
C PRO A 142 -4.64 -1.46 46.52
N PRO A 143 -3.42 -1.11 46.07
CA PRO A 143 -3.24 -0.71 44.68
C PRO A 143 -3.74 -1.84 43.79
N GLU A 144 -4.59 -1.53 42.82
CA GLU A 144 -5.00 -2.49 41.80
C GLU A 144 -3.74 -3.08 41.14
N PRO A 145 -3.72 -4.38 40.83
CA PRO A 145 -2.55 -4.99 40.19
C PRO A 145 -2.34 -4.31 38.84
N THR A 146 -1.30 -3.47 38.74
CA THR A 146 -0.91 -2.85 37.49
C THR A 146 -0.76 -3.94 36.44
N PRO A 147 -1.47 -3.87 35.30
CA PRO A 147 -1.34 -4.90 34.28
C PRO A 147 0.14 -5.02 33.89
N PRO A 148 0.65 -6.25 33.68
CA PRO A 148 2.06 -6.43 33.32
C PRO A 148 2.38 -5.56 32.11
N PRO A 149 3.56 -4.92 32.06
CA PRO A 149 3.90 -3.98 30.99
C PRO A 149 3.69 -4.69 29.66
N ARG A 150 2.72 -4.19 28.87
CA ARG A 150 2.33 -4.80 27.60
C ARG A 150 3.54 -4.70 26.69
N ILE A 151 4.24 -5.82 26.51
CA ILE A 151 5.29 -5.92 25.49
C ILE A 151 4.54 -5.79 24.17
N GLU A 152 4.60 -4.60 23.59
CA GLU A 152 4.06 -4.34 22.26
C GLU A 152 4.83 -5.25 21.30
N GLN A 153 4.18 -6.33 20.88
CA GLN A 153 4.74 -7.24 19.90
C GLN A 153 4.82 -6.45 18.59
N GLU A 154 6.04 -6.22 18.11
CA GLU A 154 6.25 -5.59 16.81
C GLU A 154 5.46 -6.37 15.75
N LYS A 155 4.66 -5.64 14.96
CA LYS A 155 3.87 -6.27 13.90
C LYS A 155 4.81 -7.01 12.94
N PRO A 156 4.40 -8.16 12.36
CA PRO A 156 5.31 -8.96 11.55
C PRO A 156 5.75 -8.25 10.25
N ASP A 157 5.08 -7.17 9.86
CA ASP A 157 5.43 -6.26 8.78
C ASP A 157 6.08 -4.94 9.24
N ALA A 158 6.44 -4.79 10.52
CA ALA A 158 6.97 -3.55 11.10
C ALA A 158 8.21 -3.01 10.34
N ASN A 159 9.06 -3.92 9.84
CA ASN A 159 10.29 -3.60 9.12
C ASN A 159 10.16 -3.60 7.57
N MET A 160 8.95 -3.80 7.02
CA MET A 160 8.68 -3.76 5.57
C MET A 160 8.17 -2.39 5.12
N CYS A 161 8.30 -2.03 3.85
CA CYS A 161 7.62 -0.82 3.32
C CYS A 161 6.09 -1.05 3.25
N LEU A 162 5.70 -2.18 2.66
CA LEU A 162 4.32 -2.61 2.50
C LEU A 162 3.82 -3.28 3.78
N LYS A 163 2.91 -2.60 4.47
CA LYS A 163 2.25 -3.12 5.67
C LYS A 163 1.18 -4.13 5.29
N TYR A 164 1.61 -5.37 5.00
CA TYR A 164 0.73 -6.43 4.52
C TYR A 164 -0.38 -6.79 5.50
N THR A 165 -0.18 -6.56 6.81
CA THR A 165 -1.20 -6.83 7.85
C THR A 165 -2.48 -6.05 7.59
N PHE A 166 -2.41 -4.84 7.04
CA PHE A 166 -3.58 -4.08 6.62
C PHE A 166 -4.41 -4.82 5.56
N GLY A 167 -3.74 -5.46 4.58
CA GLY A 167 -4.38 -6.31 3.56
C GLY A 167 -5.13 -7.49 4.18
N VAL A 168 -4.46 -8.22 5.07
CA VAL A 168 -4.99 -9.42 5.73
C VAL A 168 -6.11 -9.08 6.73
N ASN A 169 -5.98 -8.00 7.49
CA ASN A 169 -6.96 -7.61 8.51
C ASN A 169 -8.24 -7.06 7.88
N ALA A 170 -8.14 -6.24 6.83
CA ALA A 170 -9.32 -5.79 6.07
C ALA A 170 -10.03 -6.97 5.38
N TRP A 171 -9.26 -7.96 4.87
CA TRP A 171 -9.81 -9.21 4.37
C TRP A 171 -10.57 -9.99 5.45
N LYS A 172 -9.96 -10.22 6.63
CA LYS A 172 -10.60 -10.94 7.76
C LYS A 172 -11.90 -10.23 8.19
N HIS A 173 -11.88 -8.91 8.34
CA HIS A 173 -13.05 -8.11 8.70
C HIS A 173 -14.15 -8.15 7.63
N TRP A 174 -13.80 -8.06 6.33
CA TRP A 174 -14.77 -8.21 5.25
C TRP A 174 -15.41 -9.61 5.24
N VAL A 175 -14.62 -10.68 5.41
CA VAL A 175 -15.16 -12.07 5.49
C VAL A 175 -16.13 -12.23 6.65
N GLN A 176 -15.79 -11.71 7.84
CA GLN A 176 -16.68 -11.76 9.02
C GLN A 176 -17.99 -11.01 8.74
N THR A 177 -17.89 -9.77 8.26
CA THR A 177 -19.05 -8.94 7.87
C THR A 177 -19.93 -9.69 6.86
N LYS A 178 -19.31 -10.27 5.82
CA LYS A 178 -20.03 -10.96 4.74
C LYS A 178 -20.68 -12.26 5.19
N ASN A 179 -20.04 -13.00 6.08
CA ASN A 179 -20.64 -14.19 6.68
C ASN A 179 -21.85 -13.83 7.54
N ALA A 180 -21.78 -12.76 8.35
CA ALA A 180 -22.91 -12.28 9.13
C ALA A 180 -24.09 -11.77 8.26
N GLU A 181 -23.83 -11.20 7.07
CA GLU A 181 -24.86 -10.91 6.06
C GLU A 181 -25.51 -12.20 5.53
N LEU A 182 -24.70 -13.19 5.14
CA LEU A 182 -25.18 -14.48 4.61
C LEU A 182 -26.02 -15.25 5.64
N GLU A 183 -25.61 -15.26 6.91
CA GLU A 183 -26.35 -15.92 8.00
C GLU A 183 -27.71 -15.26 8.24
N LYS A 184 -27.78 -13.93 8.26
CA LYS A 184 -29.05 -13.17 8.34
C LYS A 184 -29.97 -13.48 7.15
N ALA A 185 -29.40 -13.63 5.95
CA ALA A 185 -30.12 -13.97 4.73
C ALA A 185 -30.53 -15.46 4.62
N ALA A 186 -29.92 -16.37 5.39
CA ALA A 186 -30.16 -17.82 5.33
C ALA A 186 -31.52 -18.26 5.93
N THR A 187 -32.25 -17.35 6.58
CA THR A 187 -33.58 -17.54 7.19
C THR A 187 -34.62 -18.20 6.27
N ASN A 188 -34.47 -18.10 4.94
CA ASN A 188 -35.35 -18.71 3.94
C ASN A 188 -34.93 -20.13 3.50
N ASN A 189 -34.55 -21.00 4.44
CA ASN A 189 -34.21 -22.42 4.21
C ASN A 189 -33.11 -22.70 3.15
N ARG A 190 -32.26 -21.71 2.85
CA ARG A 190 -31.11 -21.86 1.94
C ARG A 190 -29.83 -21.86 2.76
N LYS A 191 -29.19 -23.03 2.90
CA LYS A 191 -27.87 -23.15 3.54
C LYS A 191 -26.80 -22.57 2.62
N LEU A 192 -26.51 -21.28 2.80
CA LEU A 192 -25.48 -20.56 2.07
C LEU A 192 -24.08 -21.04 2.51
N LYS A 193 -23.13 -21.07 1.57
CA LYS A 193 -21.72 -21.39 1.87
C LYS A 193 -21.03 -20.12 2.36
N LEU A 194 -20.49 -20.16 3.58
CA LEU A 194 -19.72 -19.08 4.16
C LEU A 194 -18.30 -19.01 3.56
N PHE A 195 -17.70 -17.82 3.59
CA PHE A 195 -16.31 -17.57 3.22
C PHE A 195 -15.36 -18.01 4.34
N LYS A 196 -14.20 -18.59 3.98
CA LYS A 196 -13.15 -18.93 4.96
C LYS A 196 -12.39 -17.65 5.33
N PRO A 197 -12.13 -17.35 6.61
CA PRO A 197 -11.28 -16.21 7.00
C PRO A 197 -9.82 -16.44 6.61
N GLU A 198 -9.34 -17.68 6.74
CA GLU A 198 -7.95 -18.05 6.46
C GLU A 198 -7.68 -18.14 4.96
N ILE A 199 -7.20 -17.03 4.40
CA ILE A 199 -6.95 -16.81 2.97
C ILE A 199 -6.00 -17.85 2.34
N LEU A 200 -5.06 -18.38 3.13
CA LEU A 200 -4.14 -19.44 2.73
C LEU A 200 -4.84 -20.78 2.45
N GLN A 201 -6.02 -21.01 3.04
CA GLN A 201 -6.79 -22.26 2.90
C GLN A 201 -7.81 -22.25 1.75
N LEU A 202 -7.83 -21.19 0.93
CA LEU A 202 -8.69 -21.07 -0.25
C LEU A 202 -8.00 -21.67 -1.48
N THR A 203 -8.73 -22.44 -2.30
CA THR A 203 -8.23 -22.80 -3.64
C THR A 203 -8.07 -21.55 -4.51
N ALA A 204 -7.38 -21.64 -5.66
CA ALA A 204 -7.26 -20.50 -6.58
C ALA A 204 -8.64 -19.98 -7.04
N ASP A 205 -9.60 -20.87 -7.34
CA ASP A 205 -10.97 -20.50 -7.70
C ASP A 205 -11.73 -19.84 -6.55
N GLU A 206 -11.63 -20.39 -5.32
CA GLU A 206 -12.27 -19.81 -4.14
C GLU A 206 -11.68 -18.42 -3.82
N LEU A 207 -10.35 -18.25 -3.95
CA LEU A 207 -9.68 -16.99 -3.71
C LEU A 207 -10.03 -15.96 -4.79
N ASN A 208 -9.95 -16.31 -6.08
CA ASN A 208 -10.35 -15.43 -7.18
C ASN A 208 -11.79 -14.93 -7.03
N TYR A 209 -12.75 -15.85 -6.83
CA TYR A 209 -14.17 -15.48 -6.64
C TYR A 209 -14.37 -14.54 -5.45
N SER A 210 -13.72 -14.83 -4.32
CA SER A 210 -13.87 -14.03 -3.10
C SER A 210 -13.19 -12.66 -3.23
N LEU A 211 -12.03 -12.58 -3.88
CA LEU A 211 -11.35 -11.31 -4.16
C LEU A 211 -12.14 -10.42 -5.13
N CYS A 212 -12.89 -11.00 -6.09
CA CYS A 212 -13.82 -10.24 -6.95
C CYS A 212 -14.87 -9.47 -6.14
N LEU A 213 -15.36 -10.07 -5.05
CA LEU A 213 -16.32 -9.43 -4.14
C LEU A 213 -15.61 -8.45 -3.20
N PHE A 214 -14.48 -8.86 -2.60
CA PHE A 214 -13.67 -8.01 -1.72
C PHE A 214 -13.37 -6.63 -2.33
N VAL A 215 -12.85 -6.55 -3.56
CA VAL A 215 -12.52 -5.24 -4.18
C VAL A 215 -13.73 -4.38 -4.52
N LYS A 216 -14.95 -4.94 -4.50
CA LYS A 216 -16.22 -4.23 -4.75
C LYS A 216 -16.92 -3.85 -3.45
N GLU A 217 -16.77 -4.66 -2.40
CA GLU A 217 -17.54 -4.60 -1.16
C GLU A 217 -16.72 -4.21 0.09
N VAL A 218 -15.39 -4.16 0.03
CA VAL A 218 -14.57 -3.73 1.17
C VAL A 218 -14.84 -2.25 1.51
N ARG A 219 -15.09 -1.95 2.78
CA ARG A 219 -15.43 -0.61 3.29
C ARG A 219 -14.60 -0.27 4.53
N LYS A 220 -14.46 1.02 4.80
CA LYS A 220 -13.84 1.56 6.01
C LYS A 220 -14.63 1.13 7.26
N PRO A 221 -14.03 1.20 8.46
CA PRO A 221 -14.74 0.93 9.73
C PRO A 221 -15.99 1.81 9.93
N ASN A 222 -16.02 3.01 9.32
CA ASN A 222 -17.16 3.92 9.34
C ASN A 222 -18.21 3.66 8.23
N GLY A 223 -18.06 2.57 7.46
CA GLY A 223 -18.95 2.17 6.36
C GLY A 223 -18.70 2.85 5.00
N GLN A 224 -17.81 3.84 4.90
CA GLN A 224 -17.52 4.54 3.64
C GLN A 224 -16.72 3.66 2.66
N GLU A 225 -16.78 4.00 1.36
CA GLU A 225 -15.93 3.37 0.35
C GLU A 225 -14.45 3.74 0.58
N TYR A 226 -13.56 2.76 0.41
CA TYR A 226 -12.12 3.01 0.34
C TYR A 226 -11.75 3.69 -0.98
N ALA A 227 -10.72 4.54 -0.95
CA ALA A 227 -10.14 5.10 -2.16
C ALA A 227 -9.53 3.99 -3.06
N PRO A 228 -9.55 4.13 -4.40
CA PRO A 228 -9.07 3.09 -5.32
C PRO A 228 -7.62 2.65 -5.11
N ASP A 229 -6.73 3.59 -4.77
CA ASP A 229 -5.34 3.32 -4.43
C ASP A 229 -5.22 2.50 -3.14
N THR A 230 -6.10 2.74 -2.17
CA THR A 230 -6.17 1.99 -0.91
C THR A 230 -6.68 0.57 -1.13
N ILE A 231 -7.65 0.37 -2.04
CA ILE A 231 -8.08 -0.98 -2.46
C ILE A 231 -6.94 -1.71 -3.19
N TYR A 232 -6.14 -1.01 -4.01
CA TYR A 232 -4.95 -1.60 -4.63
C TYR A 232 -3.86 -1.94 -3.60
N TYR A 233 -3.59 -1.06 -2.62
CA TYR A 233 -2.69 -1.31 -1.49
C TYR A 233 -3.09 -2.57 -0.70
N LEU A 234 -4.38 -2.71 -0.40
CA LEU A 234 -4.94 -3.91 0.25
C LEU A 234 -4.65 -5.19 -0.55
N CYS A 235 -4.80 -5.15 -1.88
CA CYS A 235 -4.48 -6.28 -2.75
C CYS A 235 -2.98 -6.59 -2.81
N LEU A 236 -2.12 -5.56 -2.81
CA LEU A 236 -0.66 -5.74 -2.73
C LEU A 236 -0.27 -6.39 -1.40
N GLY A 237 -0.85 -5.94 -0.29
CA GLY A 237 -0.66 -6.53 1.04
C GLY A 237 -1.10 -7.99 1.11
N ILE A 238 -2.27 -8.32 0.52
CA ILE A 238 -2.70 -9.72 0.37
C ILE A 238 -1.64 -10.53 -0.40
N GLN A 239 -1.18 -10.05 -1.55
CA GLN A 239 -0.15 -10.73 -2.36
C GLN A 239 1.17 -10.94 -1.61
N GLN A 240 1.62 -9.95 -0.84
CA GLN A 240 2.79 -10.08 0.03
C GLN A 240 2.59 -11.22 1.02
N TYR A 241 1.45 -11.22 1.72
CA TYR A 241 1.14 -12.24 2.73
C TYR A 241 1.09 -13.66 2.15
N LEU A 242 0.53 -13.84 0.93
CA LEU A 242 0.59 -15.14 0.25
C LEU A 242 2.05 -15.58 0.02
N PHE A 243 2.89 -14.68 -0.49
CA PHE A 243 4.30 -14.96 -0.79
C PHE A 243 5.13 -15.29 0.47
N GLU A 244 5.04 -14.47 1.52
CA GLU A 244 5.76 -14.71 2.79
C GLU A 244 5.35 -16.04 3.46
N ASN A 245 4.12 -16.51 3.23
CA ASN A 245 3.61 -17.79 3.74
C ASN A 245 3.77 -18.94 2.73
N GLY A 246 4.65 -18.78 1.73
CA GLY A 246 5.05 -19.83 0.80
C GLY A 246 4.04 -20.18 -0.31
N ARG A 247 2.95 -19.41 -0.45
CA ARG A 247 2.00 -19.55 -1.56
C ARG A 247 2.48 -18.72 -2.75
N ILE A 248 2.86 -19.42 -3.81
CA ILE A 248 3.53 -18.83 -4.99
C ILE A 248 2.58 -18.15 -6.00
N ASP A 249 1.26 -18.27 -5.84
CA ASP A 249 0.24 -17.65 -6.69
C ASP A 249 0.47 -16.13 -6.86
N ASN A 250 0.49 -15.64 -8.10
CA ASN A 250 0.48 -14.21 -8.40
C ASN A 250 -0.92 -13.77 -8.82
N ILE A 251 -1.69 -13.18 -7.89
CA ILE A 251 -3.09 -12.80 -8.09
C ILE A 251 -3.29 -11.71 -9.16
N PHE A 252 -2.22 -11.02 -9.57
CA PHE A 252 -2.28 -9.95 -10.57
C PHE A 252 -1.87 -10.38 -11.99
N THR A 253 -1.27 -11.57 -12.14
CA THR A 253 -0.73 -12.05 -13.43
C THR A 253 -1.11 -13.47 -13.82
N ASP A 254 -1.49 -14.33 -12.88
CA ASP A 254 -1.83 -15.73 -13.18
C ASP A 254 -3.27 -15.84 -13.69
N SER A 255 -3.49 -16.61 -14.77
CA SER A 255 -4.77 -16.65 -15.48
C SER A 255 -5.95 -17.15 -14.63
N TYR A 256 -5.69 -17.86 -13.54
CA TYR A 256 -6.71 -18.24 -12.55
C TYR A 256 -7.42 -17.03 -11.93
N TYR A 257 -6.81 -15.84 -11.95
CA TYR A 257 -7.29 -14.62 -11.31
C TYR A 257 -7.82 -13.55 -12.29
N GLU A 258 -8.02 -13.89 -13.57
CA GLU A 258 -8.49 -12.94 -14.61
C GLU A 258 -9.71 -12.11 -14.16
N LYS A 259 -10.74 -12.76 -13.61
CA LYS A 259 -11.97 -12.11 -13.10
C LYS A 259 -11.70 -11.13 -11.95
N PHE A 260 -10.80 -11.45 -11.03
CA PHE A 260 -10.37 -10.53 -9.99
C PHE A 260 -9.64 -9.32 -10.60
N THR A 261 -8.74 -9.53 -11.57
CA THR A 261 -8.03 -8.43 -12.23
C THR A 261 -8.96 -7.51 -13.04
N GLU A 262 -10.09 -8.03 -13.54
CA GLU A 262 -11.17 -7.23 -14.14
C GLU A 262 -11.91 -6.39 -13.10
N CYS A 263 -12.30 -6.99 -11.98
CA CYS A 263 -12.93 -6.27 -10.86
C CYS A 263 -11.99 -5.19 -10.28
N LEU A 264 -10.68 -5.43 -10.26
CA LEU A 264 -9.69 -4.46 -9.84
C LEU A 264 -9.44 -3.36 -10.90
N ASP A 265 -9.52 -3.67 -12.19
CA ASP A 265 -9.43 -2.65 -13.26
C ASP A 265 -10.63 -1.70 -13.25
N GLU A 266 -11.83 -2.18 -12.93
CA GLU A 266 -13.00 -1.33 -12.66
C GLU A 266 -12.74 -0.32 -11.54
N VAL A 267 -12.03 -0.72 -10.48
CA VAL A 267 -11.59 0.16 -9.38
C VAL A 267 -10.48 1.11 -9.85
N ALA A 268 -9.43 0.61 -10.51
CA ALA A 268 -8.31 1.40 -10.99
C ALA A 268 -8.71 2.49 -12.01
N ARG A 269 -9.75 2.24 -12.83
CA ARG A 269 -10.34 3.25 -13.71
C ARG A 269 -10.98 4.42 -12.95
N LYS A 270 -11.52 4.20 -11.75
CA LYS A 270 -12.01 5.31 -10.89
C LYS A 270 -10.87 6.26 -10.51
N PHE A 271 -9.67 5.74 -10.19
CA PHE A 271 -8.49 6.59 -9.91
C PHE A 271 -8.09 7.44 -11.13
N THR A 272 -8.07 6.81 -12.30
CA THR A 272 -7.73 7.51 -13.56
C THR A 272 -8.76 8.60 -13.93
N ALA A 273 -10.02 8.47 -13.51
CA ALA A 273 -11.01 9.53 -13.65
C ALA A 273 -10.73 10.70 -12.68
N LEU A 274 -10.54 10.42 -11.39
CA LEU A 274 -10.28 11.43 -10.35
C LEU A 274 -9.06 12.33 -10.66
N TYR A 275 -8.03 11.78 -11.32
CA TYR A 275 -6.88 12.56 -11.78
C TYR A 275 -7.24 13.65 -12.79
N ASN A 276 -8.12 13.38 -13.77
CA ASN A 276 -8.44 14.34 -14.82
C ASN A 276 -9.17 15.60 -14.29
N ASP A 277 -9.86 15.46 -13.14
CA ASP A 277 -10.69 16.50 -12.55
C ASP A 277 -9.96 17.32 -11.46
N SER A 278 -8.71 16.97 -11.10
CA SER A 278 -8.01 17.51 -9.92
C SER A 278 -6.61 18.07 -10.22
N HIS A 279 -6.31 19.28 -9.73
CA HIS A 279 -4.96 19.89 -9.83
C HIS A 279 -3.90 19.28 -8.89
N TYR A 280 -4.28 18.28 -8.10
CA TYR A 280 -3.40 17.53 -7.22
C TYR A 280 -3.85 16.07 -7.15
N ILE A 281 -2.89 15.17 -6.94
CA ILE A 281 -3.10 13.74 -6.81
C ILE A 281 -2.78 13.35 -5.36
N VAL A 282 -3.56 12.43 -4.80
CA VAL A 282 -3.30 11.84 -3.49
C VAL A 282 -3.21 10.32 -3.67
N THR A 283 -2.10 9.71 -3.27
CA THR A 283 -1.95 8.24 -3.29
C THR A 283 -1.08 7.73 -2.14
N ARG A 284 -1.39 6.52 -1.67
CA ARG A 284 -0.64 5.75 -0.66
C ARG A 284 0.25 4.65 -1.27
N VAL A 285 0.17 4.41 -2.58
CA VAL A 285 0.93 3.34 -3.23
C VAL A 285 2.26 3.89 -3.75
N GLU A 286 3.36 3.55 -3.07
CA GLU A 286 4.73 3.86 -3.48
C GLU A 286 5.37 2.67 -4.22
N GLU A 287 6.41 2.94 -5.02
CA GLU A 287 7.12 1.96 -5.84
C GLU A 287 7.67 0.76 -5.05
N GLU A 288 8.18 0.98 -3.83
CA GLU A 288 8.72 -0.08 -2.97
C GLU A 288 7.70 -1.17 -2.67
N HIS A 289 6.41 -0.82 -2.52
CA HIS A 289 5.35 -1.80 -2.29
C HIS A 289 5.24 -2.80 -3.44
N LEU A 290 5.49 -2.37 -4.68
CA LEU A 290 5.43 -3.24 -5.86
C LEU A 290 6.70 -4.10 -5.98
N TRP A 291 7.86 -3.62 -5.53
CA TRP A 291 9.09 -4.41 -5.45
C TRP A 291 9.02 -5.50 -4.36
N GLU A 292 8.50 -5.17 -3.18
CA GLU A 292 8.32 -6.15 -2.11
C GLU A 292 7.30 -7.23 -2.51
N SER A 293 6.12 -6.83 -2.99
CA SER A 293 5.00 -7.75 -3.35
C SER A 293 5.15 -8.44 -4.72
N LYS A 294 6.37 -8.43 -5.27
CA LYS A 294 6.76 -9.14 -6.49
C LYS A 294 5.96 -8.72 -7.74
N GLN A 295 5.47 -7.48 -7.76
CA GLN A 295 4.80 -6.86 -8.92
C GLN A 295 5.78 -6.11 -9.83
N LEU A 296 7.00 -5.86 -9.35
CA LEU A 296 8.17 -5.49 -10.13
C LEU A 296 9.28 -6.54 -9.97
N GLY A 297 10.12 -6.70 -10.98
CA GLY A 297 11.21 -7.68 -11.06
C GLY A 297 11.22 -8.50 -12.35
N ALA A 298 12.01 -9.58 -12.35
CA ALA A 298 12.28 -10.41 -13.53
C ALA A 298 12.13 -11.92 -13.27
N HIS A 299 11.28 -12.32 -12.32
CA HIS A 299 11.08 -13.74 -11.95
C HIS A 299 9.95 -14.43 -12.75
N SER A 300 9.12 -13.65 -13.48
CA SER A 300 8.11 -14.16 -14.41
C SER A 300 7.99 -13.24 -15.62
N PRO A 301 7.50 -13.73 -16.79
CA PRO A 301 7.42 -12.91 -17.99
C PRO A 301 6.40 -11.77 -17.87
N HIS A 302 5.30 -11.98 -17.12
CA HIS A 302 4.28 -10.96 -16.88
C HIS A 302 4.77 -9.86 -15.93
N VAL A 303 5.55 -10.22 -14.91
CA VAL A 303 6.15 -9.24 -13.99
C VAL A 303 7.27 -8.46 -14.68
N LEU A 304 8.08 -9.10 -15.54
CA LEU A 304 9.09 -8.39 -16.34
C LEU A 304 8.46 -7.38 -17.31
N LEU A 305 7.35 -7.73 -17.98
CA LEU A 305 6.57 -6.79 -18.80
C LEU A 305 5.96 -5.65 -17.96
N SER A 306 5.45 -5.95 -16.77
CA SER A 306 4.95 -4.94 -15.82
C SER A 306 6.05 -3.96 -15.40
N THR A 307 7.27 -4.48 -15.18
CA THR A 307 8.45 -3.70 -14.77
C THR A 307 8.94 -2.79 -15.89
N LEU A 308 9.03 -3.29 -17.12
CA LEU A 308 9.33 -2.46 -18.28
C LEU A 308 8.23 -1.41 -18.52
N LEU A 309 6.95 -1.76 -18.39
CA LEU A 309 5.86 -0.79 -18.52
C LEU A 309 5.94 0.31 -17.45
N PHE A 310 6.26 -0.06 -16.20
CA PHE A 310 6.47 0.87 -15.10
C PHE A 310 7.59 1.87 -15.41
N PHE A 311 8.80 1.39 -15.71
CA PHE A 311 9.93 2.26 -16.06
C PHE A 311 9.67 3.11 -17.31
N ASN A 312 9.10 2.52 -18.36
CA ASN A 312 8.74 3.25 -19.59
C ASN A 312 7.69 4.35 -19.34
N THR A 313 6.83 4.18 -18.33
CA THR A 313 5.86 5.20 -17.91
C THR A 313 6.52 6.27 -17.02
N LYS A 314 7.42 5.85 -16.11
CA LYS A 314 8.14 6.72 -15.15
C LYS A 314 9.17 7.65 -15.81
N HIS A 315 9.84 7.20 -16.88
CA HIS A 315 10.98 7.93 -17.44
C HIS A 315 10.70 8.61 -18.78
N PHE A 316 9.69 8.17 -19.54
CA PHE A 316 9.43 8.71 -20.89
C PHE A 316 8.26 9.71 -20.96
N ASN A 317 7.63 10.01 -19.81
CA ASN A 317 6.66 11.10 -19.58
C ASN A 317 5.70 11.31 -20.75
N LEU A 318 4.94 10.25 -21.02
CA LEU A 318 3.95 10.21 -22.08
C LEU A 318 2.68 10.91 -21.59
N THR A 319 2.70 12.24 -21.64
CA THR A 319 1.52 13.07 -21.39
C THR A 319 0.53 12.94 -22.57
N ALA A 320 -0.77 13.03 -22.29
CA ALA A 320 -1.81 12.85 -23.32
C ALA A 320 -1.83 13.97 -24.39
N ASN A 321 -1.05 15.05 -24.18
CA ASN A 321 -0.99 16.22 -25.03
C ASN A 321 -0.05 15.98 -26.24
N GLY A 322 -0.57 15.31 -27.28
CA GLY A 322 0.15 14.85 -28.47
C GLY A 322 0.79 15.91 -29.40
N ASN A 323 1.23 17.05 -28.89
CA ASN A 323 1.82 18.17 -29.63
C ASN A 323 3.33 18.33 -29.35
N SER A 324 4.14 17.38 -29.81
CA SER A 324 5.59 17.56 -29.94
C SER A 324 6.16 16.78 -31.13
N LYS A 325 6.30 17.46 -32.28
CA LYS A 325 6.84 16.90 -33.54
C LYS A 325 8.36 16.66 -33.52
N LYS A 326 8.97 16.52 -32.35
CA LYS A 326 10.39 16.19 -32.17
C LYS A 326 10.49 14.77 -31.61
N LYS A 327 11.24 13.89 -32.28
CA LYS A 327 11.69 12.63 -31.65
C LYS A 327 12.64 13.00 -30.51
N LYS A 328 12.11 13.16 -29.29
CA LYS A 328 12.95 13.09 -28.08
C LYS A 328 13.56 11.69 -28.07
N VAL A 329 14.88 11.62 -28.22
CA VAL A 329 15.63 10.43 -27.81
C VAL A 329 15.67 10.49 -26.30
N TYR A 330 15.06 9.51 -25.66
CA TYR A 330 15.20 9.32 -24.22
C TYR A 330 16.32 8.31 -24.00
N GLU A 331 17.27 8.66 -23.14
CA GLU A 331 18.37 7.80 -22.76
C GLU A 331 18.12 7.32 -21.33
N GLN A 332 18.22 6.01 -21.12
CA GLN A 332 18.04 5.38 -19.82
C GLN A 332 19.41 5.03 -19.27
N GLN A 333 19.80 5.67 -18.17
CA GLN A 333 21.04 5.35 -17.47
C GLN A 333 20.93 4.01 -16.73
N GLU A 334 22.08 3.35 -16.54
CA GLU A 334 22.16 2.18 -15.67
C GLU A 334 21.98 2.58 -14.19
N ASN A 335 21.45 1.66 -13.39
CA ASN A 335 21.41 1.80 -11.93
C ASN A 335 22.54 0.92 -11.38
N GLU A 336 23.68 1.55 -11.11
CA GLU A 336 24.87 0.86 -10.59
C GLU A 336 24.68 0.44 -9.11
N GLU A 337 23.88 1.17 -8.34
CA GLU A 337 23.59 0.88 -6.93
C GLU A 337 22.76 -0.39 -6.75
N ASN A 338 21.80 -0.64 -7.65
CA ASN A 338 20.94 -1.82 -7.62
C ASN A 338 20.71 -2.43 -9.03
N PRO A 339 21.61 -3.31 -9.48
CA PRO A 339 21.50 -3.97 -10.78
C PRO A 339 20.21 -4.80 -10.98
N LEU A 340 19.62 -5.33 -9.90
CA LEU A 340 18.35 -6.09 -9.97
C LEU A 340 17.13 -5.19 -10.21
N ARG A 341 17.25 -3.89 -9.92
CA ARG A 341 16.26 -2.86 -10.26
C ARG A 341 16.75 -1.94 -11.40
N CYS A 342 17.81 -2.30 -12.10
CA CYS A 342 18.32 -1.50 -13.20
C CYS A 342 17.44 -1.65 -14.46
N PRO A 343 16.80 -0.58 -14.96
CA PRO A 343 15.94 -0.65 -16.14
C PRO A 343 16.69 -1.09 -17.40
N VAL A 344 17.99 -0.77 -17.52
CA VAL A 344 18.84 -1.25 -18.61
C VAL A 344 19.06 -2.75 -18.51
N LYS A 345 19.50 -3.29 -17.35
CA LYS A 345 19.73 -4.74 -17.18
C LYS A 345 18.44 -5.56 -17.30
N LEU A 346 17.31 -5.01 -16.84
CA LEU A 346 15.99 -5.63 -17.00
C LEU A 346 15.55 -5.64 -18.48
N TYR A 347 15.88 -4.62 -19.26
CA TYR A 347 15.63 -4.59 -20.70
C TYR A 347 16.59 -5.50 -21.49
N GLU A 348 17.86 -5.58 -21.13
CA GLU A 348 18.82 -6.56 -21.67
C GLU A 348 18.36 -8.00 -21.40
N PHE A 349 17.88 -8.28 -20.18
CA PHE A 349 17.31 -9.58 -19.83
C PHE A 349 16.02 -9.89 -20.59
N TYR A 350 15.12 -8.91 -20.76
CA TYR A 350 13.95 -9.07 -21.62
C TYR A 350 14.35 -9.41 -23.06
N LEU A 351 15.29 -8.67 -23.65
CA LEU A 351 15.81 -8.97 -24.99
C LEU A 351 16.49 -10.35 -25.07
N SER A 352 17.12 -10.84 -24.01
CA SER A 352 17.70 -12.19 -24.00
C SER A 352 16.61 -13.28 -24.09
N LYS A 353 15.47 -13.06 -23.42
CA LYS A 353 14.28 -13.94 -23.42
C LYS A 353 13.34 -13.78 -24.64
N CYS A 354 13.59 -12.82 -25.52
CA CYS A 354 12.83 -12.60 -26.76
C CYS A 354 13.35 -13.46 -27.93
N PRO A 355 12.52 -13.85 -28.92
CA PRO A 355 13.00 -14.54 -30.12
C PRO A 355 13.86 -13.63 -31.00
N GLU A 356 14.96 -14.17 -31.56
CA GLU A 356 15.90 -13.50 -32.47
C GLU A 356 15.21 -12.73 -33.61
N SER A 357 14.15 -13.30 -34.19
CA SER A 357 13.37 -12.69 -35.29
C SER A 357 12.62 -11.41 -34.89
N VAL A 358 12.57 -11.08 -33.60
CA VAL A 358 11.98 -9.85 -33.06
C VAL A 358 13.04 -8.83 -32.64
N LYS A 359 14.29 -9.24 -32.41
CA LYS A 359 15.35 -8.33 -31.92
C LYS A 359 15.72 -7.21 -32.92
N THR A 360 15.36 -7.38 -34.19
CA THR A 360 15.51 -6.38 -35.26
C THR A 360 14.24 -5.57 -35.54
N ARG A 361 13.11 -5.92 -34.90
CA ARG A 361 11.81 -5.26 -35.12
C ARG A 361 11.70 -3.96 -34.32
N ASN A 362 11.10 -2.96 -34.95
CA ASN A 362 10.92 -1.61 -34.38
C ASN A 362 9.43 -1.19 -34.32
N ASP A 363 8.52 -2.11 -34.64
CA ASP A 363 7.06 -1.92 -34.66
C ASP A 363 6.37 -2.42 -33.38
N VAL A 364 6.96 -3.39 -32.68
CA VAL A 364 6.43 -3.99 -31.44
C VAL A 364 7.48 -3.90 -30.34
N PHE A 365 7.04 -3.67 -29.10
CA PHE A 365 7.91 -3.67 -27.92
C PHE A 365 7.48 -4.71 -26.88
N TYR A 366 6.24 -4.63 -26.38
CA TYR A 366 5.67 -5.61 -25.46
C TYR A 366 5.18 -6.82 -26.25
N LEU A 367 5.77 -7.99 -25.99
CA LEU A 367 5.39 -9.25 -26.61
C LEU A 367 4.48 -10.07 -25.71
N LEU A 368 3.65 -10.93 -26.30
CA LEU A 368 2.78 -11.84 -25.57
C LEU A 368 3.64 -12.98 -24.97
N PRO A 369 3.59 -13.23 -23.64
CA PRO A 369 4.26 -14.35 -22.99
C PRO A 369 3.81 -15.72 -23.50
N GLU A 370 4.74 -16.67 -23.57
CA GLU A 370 4.44 -18.05 -23.92
C GLU A 370 3.85 -18.81 -22.73
N ARG A 371 2.69 -19.44 -22.94
CA ARG A 371 1.93 -20.14 -21.86
C ARG A 371 2.66 -21.34 -21.26
N SER A 372 3.68 -21.85 -21.94
CA SER A 372 4.48 -23.02 -21.54
C SER A 372 5.90 -22.67 -21.07
N CYS A 373 6.29 -21.39 -21.02
CA CYS A 373 7.61 -21.02 -20.52
C CYS A 373 7.69 -21.12 -18.99
N VAL A 374 8.85 -21.53 -18.51
CA VAL A 374 9.23 -21.57 -17.08
C VAL A 374 10.45 -20.65 -16.87
N PRO A 375 10.85 -20.30 -15.63
CA PRO A 375 11.93 -19.33 -15.41
C PRO A 375 13.24 -19.66 -16.17
N ASP A 376 13.62 -20.94 -16.21
CA ASP A 376 14.83 -21.41 -16.90
C ASP A 376 14.69 -21.52 -18.43
N SER A 377 13.48 -21.35 -19.00
CA SER A 377 13.29 -21.39 -20.45
C SER A 377 14.13 -20.30 -21.15
N PRO A 378 14.85 -20.61 -22.24
CA PRO A 378 15.71 -19.63 -22.93
C PRO A 378 14.89 -18.51 -23.60
N VAL A 379 13.67 -18.84 -24.04
CA VAL A 379 12.70 -17.89 -24.60
C VAL A 379 11.46 -17.88 -23.70
N TRP A 380 10.93 -16.68 -23.42
CA TRP A 380 9.71 -16.49 -22.63
C TRP A 380 8.56 -15.84 -23.43
N TYR A 381 8.87 -15.26 -24.59
CA TYR A 381 7.93 -14.43 -25.34
C TYR A 381 7.74 -14.95 -26.76
N SER A 382 6.51 -14.84 -27.26
CA SER A 382 6.16 -15.15 -28.64
C SER A 382 6.64 -14.05 -29.61
N THR A 383 6.45 -14.26 -30.91
CA THR A 383 6.65 -13.21 -31.93
C THR A 383 5.47 -12.23 -32.06
N MET A 384 4.41 -12.43 -31.26
CA MET A 384 3.18 -11.63 -31.27
C MET A 384 3.25 -10.48 -30.26
N ALA A 385 2.64 -9.35 -30.61
CA ALA A 385 2.47 -8.23 -29.68
C ALA A 385 1.51 -8.61 -28.53
N LEU A 386 1.78 -8.10 -27.33
CA LEU A 386 0.80 -8.14 -26.23
C LEU A 386 -0.42 -7.30 -26.60
N GLY A 387 -1.62 -7.80 -26.27
CA GLY A 387 -2.87 -7.11 -26.53
C GLY A 387 -2.98 -5.75 -25.83
N LYS A 388 -3.72 -4.83 -26.44
CA LYS A 388 -3.98 -3.49 -25.88
C LYS A 388 -4.67 -3.54 -24.52
N GLU A 389 -5.56 -4.49 -24.29
CA GLU A 389 -6.34 -4.59 -23.05
C GLU A 389 -5.49 -5.00 -21.83
N PRO A 390 -4.63 -6.05 -21.87
CA PRO A 390 -3.62 -6.27 -20.83
C PRO A 390 -2.79 -5.02 -20.51
N LEU A 391 -2.31 -4.29 -21.53
CA LEU A 391 -1.54 -3.06 -21.34
C LEU A 391 -2.37 -1.94 -20.68
N VAL A 392 -3.67 -1.81 -20.97
CA VAL A 392 -4.60 -0.92 -20.25
C VAL A 392 -4.71 -1.34 -18.78
N LYS A 393 -5.03 -2.62 -18.51
CA LYS A 393 -5.20 -3.17 -17.15
C LYS A 393 -3.93 -3.01 -16.30
N MET A 394 -2.75 -3.15 -16.90
CA MET A 394 -1.45 -2.91 -16.24
C MET A 394 -1.21 -1.41 -16.01
N LEU A 395 -1.43 -0.55 -17.03
CA LEU A 395 -1.19 0.89 -16.91
C LEU A 395 -2.12 1.56 -15.89
N ASN A 396 -3.37 1.12 -15.78
CA ASN A 396 -4.31 1.63 -14.78
C ASN A 396 -3.83 1.35 -13.34
N ARG A 397 -3.12 0.24 -13.11
CA ARG A 397 -2.46 -0.04 -11.82
C ARG A 397 -1.21 0.81 -11.61
N VAL A 398 -0.34 0.90 -12.62
CA VAL A 398 0.87 1.74 -12.61
C VAL A 398 0.54 3.22 -12.32
N LYS A 399 -0.57 3.75 -12.86
CA LYS A 399 -1.07 5.11 -12.59
C LYS A 399 -1.45 5.38 -11.14
N MET A 400 -1.68 4.37 -10.30
CA MET A 400 -1.94 4.59 -8.87
C MET A 400 -0.64 4.83 -8.07
N VAL A 401 0.54 4.63 -8.67
CA VAL A 401 1.83 4.72 -7.95
C VAL A 401 2.33 6.17 -7.85
N LYS A 402 2.77 6.58 -6.65
CA LYS A 402 3.31 7.89 -6.30
C LYS A 402 4.39 8.38 -7.28
N GLU A 403 5.40 7.57 -7.55
CA GLU A 403 6.56 7.92 -8.38
C GLU A 403 6.16 8.19 -9.84
N ILE A 404 5.14 7.49 -10.33
CA ILE A 404 4.54 7.69 -11.66
C ILE A 404 3.79 9.02 -11.71
N ASN A 405 3.03 9.32 -10.66
CA ASN A 405 2.27 10.56 -10.54
C ASN A 405 3.18 11.80 -10.37
N ILE A 406 4.31 11.67 -9.67
CA ILE A 406 5.36 12.71 -9.63
C ILE A 406 5.91 12.94 -11.03
N ALA A 407 6.34 11.88 -11.73
CA ALA A 407 6.93 11.98 -13.07
C ALA A 407 5.98 12.60 -14.11
N LEU A 408 4.68 12.29 -14.04
CA LEU A 408 3.64 12.83 -14.93
C LEU A 408 3.22 14.27 -14.62
N LEU A 409 3.47 14.77 -13.40
CA LEU A 409 3.17 16.14 -12.98
C LEU A 409 4.37 17.09 -13.08
N SER A 410 5.59 16.56 -13.20
CA SER A 410 6.82 17.33 -13.37
C SER A 410 7.25 17.50 -14.84
N SER A 411 6.32 17.41 -15.81
CA SER A 411 6.64 17.25 -17.25
C SER A 411 5.70 17.98 -18.22
#